data_AF-A0A917FQJ7-F1
#
_entry.id   AF-A0A917FQJ7-F1
#
_cell.length_a   1.000
_cell.length_b   1.000
_cell.length_c   1.000
_cell.angle_alpha   90.00
_cell.angle_beta   90.00
_cell.angle_gamma   90.00
#
_symmetry.space_group_name_H-M   'P 1'
#
loop_
_entity.id
_entity.type
_entity.pdbx_description
1 polymer ?
#
loop_
_entity_poly.entity_id
_entity_poly.type
_entity_poly.pdbx_seq_one_letter_code
_entity_poly.pdbx_strand_id
1 'polypeptide(L)'
;MAARADMGTGTVYRHFASKGELFAEVFRIACTREVDAVRAAHTDESAESVVASMLVFAHRALRAPTMAYALLVEPVDPLVEAERLAFRRAFRDSLAESIDVAIDAGSIPKQDSAVTAACIVGAIAEALVMPLAHHVSSDAVTDSLATFVRRAIGIKQEMS
;
A
#
# COMPACT_ATOMS: atom_id res chain seq x y z
N MET A 1 -29.53 31.12 -23.46
CA MET A 1 -28.62 30.09 -23.99
C MET A 1 -27.34 30.12 -23.17
N ALA A 2 -27.23 29.21 -22.19
CA ALA A 2 -26.09 29.12 -21.29
C ALA A 2 -24.84 28.75 -22.09
N ALA A 3 -23.84 29.63 -22.04
CA ALA A 3 -22.52 29.39 -22.59
C ALA A 3 -21.90 28.21 -21.83
N ARG A 4 -21.74 27.08 -22.51
CA ARG A 4 -20.95 25.95 -22.02
C ARG A 4 -19.52 26.43 -21.86
N ALA A 5 -19.06 26.43 -20.62
CA ALA A 5 -17.69 26.66 -20.24
C ALA A 5 -16.82 25.58 -20.90
N ASP A 6 -16.15 25.96 -21.97
CA ASP A 6 -15.02 25.26 -22.58
C ASP A 6 -13.77 25.53 -21.72
N MET A 7 -13.83 25.13 -20.45
CA MET A 7 -12.68 25.21 -19.54
C MET A 7 -11.73 24.08 -19.91
N GLY A 8 -10.85 24.42 -20.85
CA GLY A 8 -9.90 23.53 -21.48
C GLY A 8 -9.00 22.79 -20.49
N THR A 9 -8.69 21.57 -20.91
CA THR A 9 -7.62 20.65 -20.49
C THR A 9 -6.20 21.26 -20.43
N GLY A 10 -6.04 22.57 -20.60
CA GLY A 10 -4.76 23.27 -20.73
C GLY A 10 -4.18 23.85 -19.42
N THR A 11 -4.87 23.77 -18.28
CA THR A 11 -4.35 24.33 -17.01
C THR A 11 -3.53 23.35 -16.18
N VAL A 12 -3.67 22.02 -16.41
CA VAL A 12 -2.86 21.00 -15.74
C VAL A 12 -1.44 20.94 -16.31
N TYR A 13 -1.27 21.22 -17.60
CA TYR A 13 0.04 21.19 -18.28
C TYR A 13 1.00 22.32 -17.89
N ARG A 14 0.57 23.34 -17.12
CA ARG A 14 1.39 24.53 -16.84
C ARG A 14 2.35 24.36 -15.64
N HIS A 15 2.30 23.24 -14.90
CA HIS A 15 3.09 23.03 -13.69
C HIS A 15 4.22 21.98 -13.81
N PHE A 16 4.30 21.24 -14.92
CA PHE A 16 5.28 20.15 -15.08
C PHE A 16 6.07 20.32 -16.38
N ALA A 17 7.40 20.17 -16.31
CA ALA A 17 8.28 20.31 -17.45
C ALA A 17 8.25 19.07 -18.38
N SER A 18 7.68 17.94 -17.91
CA SER A 18 7.52 16.73 -18.72
C SER A 18 6.32 15.86 -18.32
N LYS A 19 5.92 14.94 -19.20
CA LYS A 19 4.94 13.90 -18.91
C LYS A 19 5.38 12.98 -17.77
N GLY A 20 6.69 12.72 -17.66
CA GLY A 20 7.29 11.93 -16.58
C GLY A 20 7.13 12.60 -15.22
N GLU A 21 7.37 13.92 -15.14
CA GLU A 21 7.14 14.69 -13.91
C GLU A 21 5.66 14.72 -13.49
N LEU A 22 4.74 14.88 -14.44
CA LEU A 22 3.31 14.81 -14.16
C LEU A 22 2.93 13.44 -13.59
N PHE A 23 3.42 12.35 -14.19
CA PHE A 23 3.12 11.00 -13.68
C PHE A 23 3.77 10.75 -12.32
N ALA A 24 5.00 11.21 -12.09
CA ALA A 24 5.68 11.09 -10.81
C ALA A 24 4.90 11.83 -9.72
N GLU A 25 4.40 13.03 -10.00
CA GLU A 25 3.57 13.77 -9.07
C GLU A 25 2.23 13.09 -8.78
N VAL A 26 1.55 12.59 -9.81
CA VAL A 26 0.29 11.82 -9.64
C VAL A 26 0.55 10.56 -8.80
N PHE A 27 1.65 9.86 -9.07
CA PHE A 27 2.09 8.71 -8.30
C PHE A 27 2.29 9.10 -6.83
N ARG A 28 3.08 10.14 -6.57
CA ARG A 28 3.38 10.64 -5.22
C ARG A 28 2.11 10.97 -4.45
N ILE A 29 1.15 11.67 -5.08
CA ILE A 29 -0.13 12.03 -4.45
C ILE A 29 -0.95 10.77 -4.13
N ALA A 30 -1.06 9.83 -5.07
CA ALA A 30 -1.81 8.59 -4.87
C ALA A 30 -1.19 7.76 -3.74
N CYS A 31 0.13 7.57 -3.79
CA CYS A 31 0.88 6.82 -2.80
C CYS A 31 0.86 7.44 -1.40
N THR A 32 0.94 8.77 -1.29
CA THR A 32 0.83 9.46 0.00
C THR A 32 -0.51 9.14 0.68
N ARG A 33 -1.61 9.17 -0.09
CA ARG A 33 -2.95 8.81 0.43
C ARG A 33 -3.04 7.39 0.94
N GLU A 34 -2.34 6.45 0.29
CA GLU A 34 -2.31 5.06 0.73
C GLU A 34 -1.46 4.87 1.98
N VAL A 35 -0.31 5.54 2.10
CA VAL A 35 0.50 5.54 3.33
C VAL A 35 -0.31 6.11 4.50
N ASP A 36 -0.99 7.24 4.28
CA ASP A 36 -1.80 7.89 5.32
C ASP A 36 -2.98 7.00 5.76
N ALA A 37 -3.61 6.29 4.82
CA ALA A 37 -4.69 5.35 5.14
C ALA A 37 -4.19 4.16 5.97
N VAL A 38 -3.01 3.63 5.67
CA VAL A 38 -2.38 2.56 6.46
C VAL A 38 -1.99 3.04 7.84
N ARG A 39 -1.39 4.22 7.96
CA ARG A 39 -1.07 4.83 9.26
C ARG A 39 -2.33 5.03 10.11
N ALA A 40 -3.41 5.56 9.52
CA ALA A 40 -4.67 5.75 10.22
C ALA A 40 -5.36 4.45 10.63
N ALA A 41 -5.04 3.34 9.98
CA ALA A 41 -5.56 2.01 10.32
C ALA A 41 -4.82 1.36 11.50
N HIS A 42 -3.68 1.91 11.92
CA HIS A 42 -3.03 1.54 13.18
C HIS A 42 -3.77 2.26 14.33
N THR A 43 -4.67 1.54 14.99
CA THR A 43 -5.57 2.06 16.02
C THR A 43 -5.08 1.81 17.43
N ASP A 44 -4.21 0.82 17.63
CA ASP A 44 -3.70 0.40 18.93
C ASP A 44 -2.41 -0.44 18.79
N GLU A 45 -1.89 -0.91 19.91
CA GLU A 45 -0.63 -1.66 20.02
C GLU A 45 -0.79 -3.19 19.79
N SER A 46 -1.97 -3.62 19.34
CA SER A 46 -2.26 -5.04 19.14
C SER A 46 -1.70 -5.57 17.84
N ALA A 47 -1.39 -6.87 17.83
CA ALA A 47 -1.03 -7.60 16.63
C ALA A 47 -2.11 -7.52 15.53
N GLU A 48 -3.40 -7.42 15.93
CA GLU A 48 -4.51 -7.28 14.98
C GLU A 48 -4.54 -5.90 14.33
N SER A 49 -4.04 -4.84 15.00
CA SER A 49 -3.92 -3.53 14.37
C SER A 49 -2.88 -3.53 13.24
N VAL A 50 -1.77 -4.26 13.42
CA VAL A 50 -0.75 -4.49 12.37
C VAL A 50 -1.36 -5.24 11.17
N VAL A 51 -2.20 -6.25 11.42
CA VAL A 51 -2.89 -7.00 10.36
C VAL A 51 -3.90 -6.11 9.64
N ALA A 52 -4.71 -5.36 10.39
CA ALA A 52 -5.75 -4.50 9.87
C ALA A 52 -5.19 -3.43 8.93
N SER A 53 -4.04 -2.83 9.27
CA SER A 53 -3.42 -1.79 8.43
C SER A 53 -3.01 -2.32 7.05
N MET A 54 -2.47 -3.53 7.00
CA MET A 54 -2.12 -4.21 5.74
C MET A 54 -3.36 -4.59 4.93
N LEU A 55 -4.44 -4.99 5.61
CA LEU A 55 -5.70 -5.26 4.94
C LEU A 55 -6.32 -3.98 4.38
N VAL A 56 -6.24 -2.85 5.07
CA VAL A 56 -6.74 -1.56 4.54
C VAL A 56 -6.06 -1.23 3.22
N PHE A 57 -4.74 -1.40 3.13
CA PHE A 57 -4.02 -1.24 1.86
C PHE A 57 -4.53 -2.19 0.78
N ALA A 58 -4.60 -3.49 1.07
CA ALA A 58 -5.02 -4.50 0.10
C ALA A 58 -6.44 -4.24 -0.43
N HIS A 59 -7.39 -3.93 0.45
CA HIS A 59 -8.77 -3.60 0.06
C HIS A 59 -8.83 -2.35 -0.81
N ARG A 60 -8.06 -1.30 -0.47
CA ARG A 60 -8.03 -0.06 -1.26
C ARG A 60 -7.42 -0.28 -2.64
N ALA A 61 -6.34 -1.05 -2.74
CA ALA A 61 -5.74 -1.44 -4.01
C ALA A 61 -6.74 -2.21 -4.89
N LEU A 62 -7.43 -3.20 -4.32
CA LEU A 62 -8.44 -4.02 -5.02
C LEU A 62 -9.67 -3.21 -5.48
N ARG A 63 -10.00 -2.10 -4.82
CA ARG A 63 -11.08 -1.19 -5.24
C ARG A 63 -10.70 -0.28 -6.41
N ALA A 64 -9.41 -0.12 -6.70
CA ALA A 64 -8.90 0.67 -7.80
C ALA A 64 -7.91 -0.13 -8.68
N PRO A 65 -8.32 -1.29 -9.23
CA PRO A 65 -7.40 -2.31 -9.73
C PRO A 65 -6.55 -1.84 -10.90
N THR A 66 -7.11 -1.09 -11.85
CA THR A 66 -6.36 -0.51 -12.98
C THR A 66 -5.27 0.44 -12.52
N MET A 67 -5.61 1.33 -11.57
CA MET A 67 -4.67 2.31 -11.05
C MET A 67 -3.58 1.60 -10.23
N ALA A 68 -3.96 0.71 -9.30
CA ALA A 68 -3.02 -0.03 -8.48
C ALA A 68 -2.09 -0.92 -9.33
N TYR A 69 -2.61 -1.59 -10.37
CA TYR A 69 -1.80 -2.38 -11.29
C TYR A 69 -0.76 -1.53 -12.03
N ALA A 70 -1.17 -0.39 -12.60
CA ALA A 70 -0.24 0.53 -13.27
C ALA A 70 0.86 1.03 -12.32
N LEU A 71 0.49 1.35 -11.06
CA LEU A 71 1.43 1.80 -10.03
C LEU A 71 2.34 0.69 -9.48
N LEU A 72 1.98 -0.59 -9.63
CA LEU A 72 2.72 -1.72 -9.05
C LEU A 72 3.51 -2.54 -10.07
N VAL A 73 3.08 -2.57 -11.34
CA VAL A 73 3.57 -3.54 -12.32
C VAL A 73 4.06 -2.91 -13.62
N GLU A 74 3.38 -1.89 -14.14
CA GLU A 74 3.73 -1.36 -15.46
C GLU A 74 5.14 -0.75 -15.49
N PRO A 75 5.89 -0.89 -16.62
CA PRO A 75 7.14 -0.18 -16.82
C PRO A 75 6.88 1.33 -16.78
N VAL A 76 7.58 2.02 -15.89
CA VAL A 76 7.40 3.46 -15.70
C VAL A 76 8.68 4.24 -15.98
N ASP A 77 8.49 5.53 -16.22
CA ASP A 77 9.57 6.52 -16.30
C ASP A 77 10.46 6.47 -15.04
N PRO A 78 11.79 6.67 -15.14
CA PRO A 78 12.68 6.65 -13.98
C PRO A 78 12.26 7.54 -12.81
N LEU A 79 11.61 8.68 -13.07
CA LEU A 79 11.08 9.55 -12.02
C LEU A 79 9.97 8.87 -11.22
N VAL A 80 9.10 8.13 -11.90
CA VAL A 80 8.02 7.37 -11.25
C VAL A 80 8.59 6.16 -10.51
N GLU A 81 9.64 5.53 -11.02
CA GLU A 81 10.31 4.44 -10.32
C GLU A 81 10.96 4.90 -9.01
N ALA A 82 11.54 6.10 -8.99
CA ALA A 82 12.06 6.71 -7.77
C ALA A 82 10.95 6.90 -6.73
N GLU A 83 9.78 7.38 -7.14
CA GLU A 83 8.60 7.52 -6.28
C GLU A 83 8.07 6.16 -5.79
N ARG A 84 8.07 5.12 -6.64
CA ARG A 84 7.70 3.76 -6.26
C ARG A 84 8.61 3.19 -5.18
N LEU A 85 9.92 3.40 -5.30
CA LEU A 85 10.88 2.99 -4.28
C LEU A 85 10.70 3.80 -2.97
N ALA A 86 10.43 5.10 -3.06
CA ALA A 86 10.13 5.93 -1.89
C ALA A 86 8.86 5.46 -1.17
N PHE A 87 7.82 5.14 -1.93
CA PHE A 87 6.57 4.58 -1.41
C PHE A 87 6.78 3.24 -0.69
N ARG A 88 7.52 2.30 -1.31
CA ARG A 88 7.83 1.00 -0.68
C ARG A 88 8.60 1.16 0.64
N ARG A 89 9.54 2.11 0.70
CA ARG A 89 10.25 2.45 1.95
C ARG A 89 9.30 3.01 3.00
N ALA A 90 8.46 3.98 2.65
CA ALA A 90 7.50 4.56 3.60
C ALA A 90 6.52 3.52 4.18
N PHE A 91 6.05 2.59 3.36
CA PHE A 91 5.21 1.46 3.80
C PHE A 91 5.94 0.53 4.77
N ARG A 92 7.16 0.14 4.41
CA ARG A 92 8.01 -0.70 5.25
C ARG A 92 8.26 -0.03 6.60
N ASP A 93 8.67 1.24 6.60
CA ASP A 93 9.06 1.94 7.81
C ASP A 93 7.84 2.11 8.73
N SER A 94 6.67 2.48 8.19
CA SER A 94 5.42 2.56 8.96
C SER A 94 4.99 1.23 9.56
N LEU A 95 5.19 0.12 8.83
CA LEU A 95 4.87 -1.22 9.33
C LEU A 95 5.89 -1.67 10.38
N ALA A 96 7.17 -1.36 10.20
CA ALA A 96 8.22 -1.68 11.17
C ALA A 96 7.96 -0.97 12.51
N GLU A 97 7.61 0.31 12.49
CA GLU A 97 7.19 1.07 13.69
C GLU A 97 6.04 0.37 14.43
N SER A 98 5.05 -0.12 13.68
CA SER A 98 3.88 -0.78 14.26
C SER A 98 4.20 -2.17 14.83
N ILE A 99 5.13 -2.88 14.19
CA ILE A 99 5.67 -4.14 14.72
C ILE A 99 6.47 -3.89 16.01
N ASP A 100 7.30 -2.84 16.06
CA ASP A 100 8.06 -2.49 17.28
C ASP A 100 7.12 -2.16 18.45
N VAL A 101 6.08 -1.37 18.20
CA VAL A 101 5.04 -1.07 19.21
C VAL A 101 4.37 -2.35 19.72
N ALA A 102 4.00 -3.26 18.82
CA ALA A 102 3.39 -4.53 19.20
C ALA A 102 4.35 -5.47 19.97
N ILE A 103 5.65 -5.43 19.66
CA ILE A 103 6.70 -6.14 20.42
C ILE A 103 6.81 -5.55 21.82
N ASP A 104 6.87 -4.23 21.95
CA ASP A 104 7.01 -3.54 23.24
C ASP A 104 5.79 -3.77 24.14
N ALA A 105 4.59 -3.85 23.56
CA ALA A 105 3.36 -4.24 24.23
C ALA A 105 3.30 -5.74 24.59
N GLY A 106 4.24 -6.56 24.10
CA GLY A 106 4.27 -8.00 24.30
C GLY A 106 3.17 -8.77 23.55
N SER A 107 2.52 -8.15 22.56
CA SER A 107 1.43 -8.77 21.79
C SER A 107 1.93 -9.71 20.69
N ILE A 108 3.19 -9.55 20.26
CA ILE A 108 3.91 -10.44 19.34
C ILE A 108 5.32 -10.74 19.85
N PRO A 109 5.95 -11.86 19.43
CA PRO A 109 7.32 -12.17 19.83
C PRO A 109 8.34 -11.17 19.27
N LYS A 110 9.45 -11.00 20.00
CA LYS A 110 10.61 -10.20 19.55
C LYS A 110 11.16 -10.75 18.23
N GLN A 111 11.36 -9.86 17.27
CA GLN A 111 11.87 -10.15 15.92
C GLN A 111 12.53 -8.88 15.33
N ASP A 112 13.12 -9.00 14.14
CA ASP A 112 13.62 -7.85 13.38
C ASP A 112 12.46 -7.22 12.62
N SER A 113 11.90 -6.13 13.17
CA SER A 113 10.74 -5.42 12.61
C SER A 113 10.99 -4.92 11.20
N ALA A 114 12.20 -4.43 10.92
CA ALA A 114 12.58 -3.86 9.65
C ALA A 114 12.68 -4.92 8.54
N VAL A 115 13.14 -6.13 8.87
CA VAL A 115 13.17 -7.28 7.95
C VAL A 115 11.77 -7.86 7.78
N THR A 116 11.04 -8.12 8.86
CA THR A 116 9.66 -8.65 8.80
C THR A 116 8.76 -7.73 7.98
N ALA A 117 8.82 -6.41 8.20
CA ALA A 117 8.04 -5.43 7.44
C ALA A 117 8.38 -5.46 5.94
N ALA A 118 9.67 -5.53 5.58
CA ALA A 118 10.10 -5.60 4.19
C ALA A 118 9.57 -6.86 3.49
N CYS A 119 9.62 -8.01 4.17
CA CYS A 119 9.06 -9.25 3.67
C CYS A 119 7.54 -9.17 3.46
N ILE A 120 6.81 -8.61 4.42
CA ILE A 120 5.34 -8.45 4.32
C ILE A 120 4.97 -7.53 3.16
N VAL A 121 5.60 -6.35 3.06
CA VAL A 121 5.33 -5.39 1.98
C VAL A 121 5.59 -6.02 0.61
N GLY A 122 6.71 -6.74 0.45
CA GLY A 122 7.04 -7.46 -0.78
C GLY A 122 6.02 -8.55 -1.11
N ALA A 123 5.65 -9.38 -0.13
CA ALA A 123 4.69 -10.46 -0.31
C ALA A 123 3.30 -9.96 -0.68
N ILE A 124 2.81 -8.90 -0.04
CA ILE A 124 1.52 -8.29 -0.38
C ILE A 124 1.55 -7.69 -1.78
N ALA A 125 2.60 -6.94 -2.12
CA ALA A 125 2.74 -6.34 -3.45
C ALA A 125 2.67 -7.42 -4.55
N GLU A 126 3.38 -8.53 -4.36
CA GLU A 126 3.39 -9.67 -5.29
C GLU A 126 2.04 -10.39 -5.33
N ALA A 127 1.44 -10.69 -4.17
CA ALA A 127 0.17 -11.39 -4.08
C ALA A 127 -0.99 -10.63 -4.74
N LEU A 128 -0.89 -9.30 -4.82
CA LEU A 128 -1.91 -8.46 -5.47
C LEU A 128 -1.73 -8.35 -6.98
N VAL A 129 -0.58 -8.69 -7.57
CA VAL A 129 -0.34 -8.54 -9.03
C VAL A 129 -1.43 -9.21 -9.87
N MET A 130 -1.68 -10.51 -9.64
CA MET A 130 -2.64 -11.27 -10.42
C MET A 130 -4.11 -10.88 -10.16
N PRO A 131 -4.56 -10.72 -8.90
CA PRO A 131 -5.89 -10.18 -8.61
C PRO A 131 -6.17 -8.83 -9.29
N LEU A 132 -5.20 -7.92 -9.27
CA LEU A 132 -5.32 -6.61 -9.91
C LEU A 132 -5.37 -6.72 -11.44
N ALA A 133 -4.52 -7.56 -12.05
CA ALA A 133 -4.50 -7.80 -13.50
C ALA A 133 -5.83 -8.34 -14.03
N HIS A 134 -6.48 -9.22 -13.27
CA HIS A 134 -7.73 -9.86 -13.65
C HIS A 134 -8.98 -9.18 -13.11
N HIS A 135 -8.83 -8.04 -12.42
CA HIS A 135 -9.93 -7.33 -11.76
C HIS A 135 -10.74 -8.24 -10.81
N VAL A 136 -10.08 -9.20 -10.18
CA VAL A 136 -10.69 -10.12 -9.23
C VAL A 136 -10.58 -9.49 -7.85
N SER A 137 -11.68 -8.90 -7.38
CA SER A 137 -11.85 -8.61 -5.95
C SER A 137 -12.47 -9.84 -5.30
N SER A 138 -11.72 -10.51 -4.45
CA SER A 138 -12.25 -11.62 -3.66
C SER A 138 -11.75 -11.51 -2.23
N ASP A 139 -12.68 -11.59 -1.29
CA ASP A 139 -12.42 -11.65 0.15
C ASP A 139 -11.42 -12.78 0.48
N ALA A 140 -11.37 -13.83 -0.36
CA ALA A 140 -10.41 -14.92 -0.22
C ALA A 140 -8.94 -14.47 -0.31
N VAL A 141 -8.62 -13.47 -1.14
CA VAL A 141 -7.27 -12.93 -1.25
C VAL A 141 -6.92 -12.18 0.03
N THR A 142 -7.80 -11.31 0.51
CA THR A 142 -7.59 -10.53 1.73
C THR A 142 -7.54 -11.42 2.98
N ASP A 143 -8.34 -12.47 3.05
CA ASP A 143 -8.30 -13.46 4.13
C ASP A 143 -6.99 -14.25 4.16
N SER A 144 -6.50 -14.62 2.97
CA SER A 144 -5.20 -15.29 2.81
C SER A 144 -4.04 -14.37 3.23
N LEU A 145 -4.11 -13.09 2.84
CA LEU A 145 -3.14 -12.07 3.27
C LEU A 145 -3.17 -11.85 4.78
N ALA A 146 -4.35 -11.75 5.39
CA ALA A 146 -4.50 -11.60 6.83
C ALA A 146 -3.84 -12.78 7.56
N THR A 147 -4.11 -14.01 7.09
CA THR A 147 -3.52 -15.23 7.63
C THR A 147 -2.00 -15.24 7.49
N PHE A 148 -1.48 -14.83 6.34
CA PHE A 148 -0.04 -14.72 6.11
C PHE A 148 0.61 -13.70 7.07
N VAL A 149 0.04 -12.49 7.18
CA VAL A 149 0.58 -11.43 8.04
C VAL A 149 0.61 -11.88 9.51
N ARG A 150 -0.48 -12.48 10.02
CA ARG A 150 -0.53 -13.03 11.38
C ARG A 150 0.61 -14.02 11.65
N ARG A 151 0.86 -14.93 10.69
CA ARG A 151 1.95 -15.91 10.79
C ARG A 151 3.33 -15.24 10.71
N ALA A 152 3.49 -14.27 9.80
CA ALA A 152 4.74 -13.56 9.59
C ALA A 152 5.17 -12.76 10.83
N ILE A 153 4.23 -12.16 11.57
CA ILE A 153 4.51 -11.44 12.81
C ILE A 153 4.52 -12.34 14.06
N GLY A 154 4.26 -13.64 13.90
CA GLY A 154 4.42 -14.63 14.98
C GLY A 154 3.21 -14.78 15.92
N ILE A 155 2.00 -14.41 15.50
CA ILE A 155 0.78 -14.76 16.25
C ILE A 155 0.64 -16.29 16.24
N LYS A 156 0.60 -16.90 17.42
CA LYS A 156 0.25 -18.32 17.56
C LYS A 156 -1.21 -18.49 17.17
N GLN A 157 -1.49 -19.23 16.10
CA GLN A 157 -2.84 -19.70 15.86
C GLN A 157 -3.14 -20.75 16.94
N GLU A 158 -4.16 -20.53 17.77
CA GLU A 158 -4.66 -21.58 18.65
C GLU A 158 -5.10 -22.74 17.74
N MET A 159 -4.40 -23.87 17.86
CA MET A 159 -4.81 -25.11 17.22
C MET A 159 -6.10 -25.54 17.91
N SER A 160 -7.24 -25.29 17.26
CA SER A 160 -8.53 -25.90 17.63
C SER A 160 -8.52 -27.40 17.36
#